data_AF-A0A645I6F9-F1
#
_entry.id   AF-A0A645I6F9-F1
#
_cell.length_a   1.000
_cell.length_b   1.000
_cell.length_c   1.000
_cell.angle_alpha   90.00
_cell.angle_beta   90.00
_cell.angle_gamma   90.00
#
_symmetry.space_group_name_H-M   'P 1'
#
loop_
_entity.id
_entity.type
_entity.pdbx_description
1 polymer ?
#
loop_
_entity_poly.entity_id
_entity_poly.type
_entity_poly.pdbx_seq_one_letter_code
_entity_poly.pdbx_strand_id
1 'polypeptide(L)'
;MNIQELGTLFVEEIGVKMIILDNQHLGMVAQWEDRFYGHNRGNTVLGRSKGANGGGAEKDCASCDGTSCGGTPYPDFVAIAAGYGIPGRRVSTREELEPAIREMLACDGPFLLDVYTGYDEHVLPMIPPGGDYTSIITE
;
A
#
# COMPACT_ATOMS: atom_id res chain seq x y z
N MET A 1 -7.05 7.12 -3.73
CA MET A 1 -7.52 8.37 -4.38
C MET A 1 -8.99 8.29 -4.77
N ASN A 2 -9.44 7.30 -5.54
CA ASN A 2 -10.84 7.20 -6.02
C ASN A 2 -11.62 6.08 -5.34
N ILE A 3 -11.65 6.04 -4.01
CA ILE A 3 -12.29 4.95 -3.27
C ILE A 3 -13.83 4.99 -3.34
N GLN A 4 -14.41 6.13 -3.72
CA GLN A 4 -15.85 6.27 -3.92
C GLN A 4 -16.40 5.38 -5.05
N GLU A 5 -15.55 4.97 -6.00
CA GLU A 5 -15.96 4.10 -7.12
C GLU A 5 -16.29 2.67 -6.68
N LEU A 6 -15.94 2.29 -5.44
CA LEU A 6 -16.44 1.06 -4.83
C LEU A 6 -17.98 1.02 -4.80
N GLY A 7 -18.63 2.18 -4.63
CA GLY A 7 -20.09 2.28 -4.72
C GLY A 7 -20.62 1.93 -6.11
N THR A 8 -19.93 2.38 -7.16
CA THR A 8 -20.25 2.04 -8.56
C THR A 8 -20.16 0.52 -8.79
N LEU A 9 -19.10 -0.12 -8.29
CA LEU A 9 -18.93 -1.57 -8.42
C LEU A 9 -20.06 -2.36 -7.75
N PHE A 10 -20.46 -1.93 -6.55
CA PHE A 10 -21.53 -2.59 -5.80
C PHE A 10 -22.90 -2.41 -6.46
N VAL A 11 -23.25 -1.18 -6.85
CA VAL A 11 -24.57 -0.86 -7.42
C VAL A 11 -24.77 -1.48 -8.80
N GLU A 12 -23.73 -1.49 -9.64
CA GLU A 12 -23.79 -2.02 -11.00
C GLU A 12 -23.43 -3.52 -11.07
N GLU A 13 -23.27 -4.19 -9.92
CA GLU A 13 -22.94 -5.61 -9.80
C GLU A 13 -21.69 -6.04 -10.61
N ILE A 14 -20.69 -5.17 -10.68
CA ILE A 14 -19.48 -5.42 -11.48
C ILE A 14 -18.45 -6.18 -10.65
N GLY A 15 -18.15 -7.41 -11.07
CA GLY A 15 -17.25 -8.35 -10.38
C GLY A 15 -15.74 -8.02 -10.44
N VAL A 16 -15.34 -6.79 -10.13
CA VAL A 16 -13.92 -6.37 -10.17
C VAL A 16 -13.14 -6.96 -8.99
N LYS A 17 -11.97 -7.53 -9.30
CA LYS A 17 -11.01 -8.06 -8.32
C LYS A 17 -9.92 -7.02 -8.08
N MET A 18 -9.83 -6.53 -6.86
CA MET A 18 -8.93 -5.44 -6.48
C MET A 18 -7.83 -5.99 -5.58
N ILE A 19 -6.58 -5.81 -5.98
CA ILE A 19 -5.42 -6.11 -5.13
C ILE A 19 -4.75 -4.78 -4.80
N ILE A 20 -4.70 -4.45 -3.52
CA ILE A 20 -3.94 -3.31 -3.00
C ILE A 20 -2.59 -3.83 -2.55
N LEU A 21 -1.52 -3.31 -3.14
CA LEU A 21 -0.15 -3.49 -2.65
C LEU A 21 0.12 -2.36 -1.66
N ASP A 22 -0.15 -2.63 -0.39
CA ASP A 22 -0.07 -1.64 0.67
C ASP A 22 1.35 -1.62 1.26
N ASN A 23 2.11 -0.57 0.94
CA ASN A 23 3.44 -0.31 1.49
C ASN A 23 3.47 0.93 2.41
N GLN A 24 2.30 1.50 2.75
CA GLN A 24 2.14 2.67 3.61
C GLN A 24 2.89 3.94 3.16
N HIS A 25 3.36 3.99 1.90
CA HIS A 25 4.19 5.07 1.37
C HIS A 25 3.80 5.49 -0.05
N LEU A 26 4.21 6.69 -0.44
CA LEU A 26 4.33 7.06 -1.85
C LEU A 26 5.59 6.39 -2.44
N GLY A 27 5.52 5.07 -2.62
CA GLY A 27 6.69 4.21 -2.86
C GLY A 27 7.64 4.69 -3.95
N MET A 28 7.12 5.12 -5.10
CA MET A 28 7.97 5.65 -6.18
C MET A 28 8.72 6.92 -5.77
N VAL A 29 8.13 7.81 -4.99
CA VAL A 29 8.81 9.03 -4.51
C VAL A 29 9.81 8.65 -3.41
N ALA A 30 9.43 7.74 -2.51
CA ALA A 30 10.32 7.23 -1.45
C ALA A 30 11.59 6.59 -2.03
N GLN A 31 11.48 5.79 -3.09
CA GLN A 31 12.64 5.22 -3.80
C GLN A 31 13.60 6.30 -4.31
N TRP A 32 13.09 7.42 -4.82
CA TRP A 32 13.93 8.53 -5.25
C TRP A 32 14.58 9.26 -4.08
N GLU A 33 13.85 9.44 -2.99
CA GLU A 33 14.39 9.98 -1.73
C GLU A 33 15.55 9.13 -1.21
N ASP A 34 15.42 7.80 -1.28
CA ASP A 34 16.45 6.85 -0.91
C ASP A 34 17.68 6.93 -1.82
N ARG A 35 17.47 6.94 -3.15
CA ARG A 35 18.58 6.89 -4.12
C ARG A 35 19.30 8.23 -4.31
N PHE A 36 18.61 9.36 -4.20
CA PHE A 36 19.14 10.67 -4.62
C PHE A 36 19.12 11.75 -3.53
N TYR A 37 18.41 11.53 -2.42
CA TYR A 37 18.23 12.54 -1.36
C TYR A 37 18.63 12.02 0.03
N GLY A 38 19.48 11.00 0.09
CA GLY A 38 20.08 10.53 1.34
C GLY A 38 19.05 10.01 2.35
N HIS A 39 17.99 9.34 1.87
CA HIS A 39 16.90 8.80 2.68
C HIS A 39 16.07 9.86 3.43
N ASN A 40 16.15 11.12 3.03
CA ASN A 40 15.37 12.19 3.62
C ASN A 40 13.91 12.16 3.12
N ARG A 41 12.97 11.78 4.00
CA ARG A 41 11.54 11.66 3.68
C ARG A 41 10.88 13.04 3.52
N GLY A 42 10.26 13.29 2.38
CA GLY A 42 9.58 14.52 1.99
C GLY A 42 8.06 14.36 1.88
N ASN A 43 7.38 14.08 3.00
CA ASN A 43 5.92 13.83 3.07
C ASN A 43 5.45 12.61 2.26
N THR A 44 6.28 11.57 2.20
CA THR A 44 6.00 10.32 1.48
C THR A 44 5.36 9.22 2.32
N VAL A 45 5.23 9.43 3.63
CA VAL A 45 4.56 8.50 4.55
C VAL A 45 3.05 8.72 4.51
N LEU A 46 2.29 7.69 4.17
CA LEU A 46 0.81 7.72 4.12
C LEU A 46 0.17 7.18 5.41
N GLY A 47 0.87 6.29 6.11
CA GLY A 47 0.42 5.70 7.37
C GLY A 47 0.39 6.69 8.54
N ARG A 48 -0.09 6.22 9.70
CA ARG A 48 -0.07 7.01 10.94
C ARG A 48 1.39 7.11 11.42
N SER A 49 1.98 8.30 11.43
CA SER A 49 3.34 8.52 11.96
C SER A 49 3.43 9.84 12.74
N LYS A 50 4.46 10.00 13.59
CA LYS A 50 4.78 11.30 14.23
C LYS A 50 5.20 12.28 13.13
N GLY A 51 4.31 13.22 12.81
CA GLY A 51 4.55 14.25 11.79
C GLY A 51 3.76 14.08 10.50
N ALA A 52 2.98 13.00 10.32
CA ALA A 52 1.96 12.94 9.28
C ALA A 52 0.96 14.10 9.47
N ASN A 53 0.65 14.81 8.37
CA ASN A 53 -0.08 16.08 8.34
C ASN A 53 -1.42 16.05 9.10
N GLY A 54 -1.36 16.36 10.40
CA GLY A 54 -2.52 16.56 11.26
C GLY A 54 -3.00 15.30 12.00
N GLY A 55 -2.52 15.13 13.24
CA GLY A 55 -3.26 14.43 14.28
C GLY A 55 -2.66 13.10 14.75
N GLY A 56 -1.92 13.18 15.86
CA GLY A 56 -1.88 12.11 16.86
C GLY A 56 -1.25 10.80 16.40
N ALA A 57 0.06 10.82 16.23
CA ALA A 57 0.82 9.60 16.46
C ALA A 57 0.59 9.13 17.90
N GLU A 58 0.48 7.82 18.08
CA GLU A 58 0.47 7.21 19.40
C GLU A 58 1.74 7.66 20.17
N LYS A 59 1.62 7.84 21.50
CA LYS A 59 2.70 8.42 22.33
C LYS A 59 4.03 7.68 22.15
N ASP A 60 3.99 6.40 21.78
CA ASP A 60 5.12 5.48 21.62
C ASP A 60 5.65 5.36 20.17
N CYS A 61 5.16 6.16 19.23
CA CYS A 61 5.69 6.27 17.85
C CYS A 61 6.99 7.11 17.79
N ALA A 62 7.89 6.97 18.76
CA ALA A 62 9.20 7.62 18.69
C ALA A 62 10.16 6.87 17.74
N SER A 63 9.92 5.58 17.48
CA SER A 63 10.73 4.69 16.66
C SER A 63 9.99 4.12 15.44
N CYS A 64 8.82 4.67 15.13
CA CYS A 64 8.00 4.22 14.01
C CYS A 64 8.55 4.78 12.70
N ASP A 65 8.83 3.91 11.74
CA ASP A 65 9.11 4.27 10.34
C ASP A 65 7.84 4.67 9.56
N GLY A 66 6.71 4.81 10.26
CA GLY A 66 5.41 5.13 9.70
C GLY A 66 4.62 3.93 9.17
N THR A 67 5.16 2.71 9.25
CA THR A 67 4.49 1.50 8.74
C THR A 67 3.64 0.74 9.77
N SER A 68 3.85 0.95 11.07
CA SER A 68 3.35 0.01 12.09
C SER A 68 2.89 0.63 13.41
N CYS A 69 2.49 1.91 13.43
CA CYS A 69 1.97 2.54 14.65
C CYS A 69 0.62 1.91 15.05
N GLY A 70 0.67 0.97 15.99
CA GLY A 70 -0.49 0.18 16.43
C GLY A 70 -0.68 -1.16 15.70
N GLY A 71 0.32 -1.64 14.95
CA GLY A 71 0.33 -2.98 14.34
C GLY A 71 -0.67 -3.20 13.19
N THR A 72 -1.44 -2.18 12.82
CA THR A 72 -2.43 -2.24 11.73
C THR A 72 -2.14 -1.13 10.71
N PRO A 73 -2.01 -1.45 9.41
CA PRO A 73 -1.87 -0.45 8.36
C PRO A 73 -3.02 0.56 8.37
N TYR A 74 -2.73 1.80 8.04
CA TYR A 74 -3.73 2.87 7.94
C TYR A 74 -3.80 3.43 6.51
N PRO A 75 -5.00 3.68 5.97
CA PRO A 75 -6.33 3.34 6.52
C PRO A 75 -6.66 1.85 6.37
N ASP A 76 -7.70 1.40 7.07
CA ASP A 76 -8.19 0.02 6.92
C ASP A 76 -9.04 -0.15 5.64
N PHE A 77 -8.42 -0.59 4.55
CA PHE A 77 -9.10 -0.79 3.27
C PHE A 77 -10.19 -1.86 3.29
N VAL A 78 -10.04 -2.90 4.11
CA VAL A 78 -11.04 -3.97 4.24
C VAL A 78 -12.30 -3.41 4.91
N ALA A 79 -12.13 -2.62 5.98
CA ALA A 79 -13.25 -1.96 6.63
C ALA A 79 -13.96 -0.96 5.70
N ILE A 80 -13.20 -0.23 4.86
CA ILE A 80 -13.79 0.68 3.87
C ILE A 80 -14.58 -0.09 2.82
N ALA A 81 -14.02 -1.18 2.25
CA ALA A 81 -14.73 -2.02 1.29
C ALA A 81 -16.02 -2.60 1.87
N ALA A 82 -15.98 -3.09 3.11
CA ALA A 82 -17.16 -3.58 3.82
C ALA A 82 -18.23 -2.48 3.96
N GLY A 83 -17.84 -1.22 4.15
CA GLY A 83 -18.75 -0.07 4.16
C GLY A 83 -19.50 0.15 2.84
N TYR A 84 -18.94 -0.30 1.71
CA TYR A 84 -19.60 -0.30 0.40
C TYR A 84 -20.29 -1.64 0.08
N GLY A 85 -20.34 -2.58 1.02
CA GLY A 85 -20.92 -3.92 0.80
C GLY A 85 -20.02 -4.88 0.02
N ILE A 86 -18.73 -4.56 -0.13
CA ILE A 86 -17.77 -5.38 -0.86
C ILE A 86 -16.97 -6.25 0.12
N PRO A 87 -16.92 -7.58 -0.05
CA PRO A 87 -16.08 -8.44 0.77
C PRO A 87 -14.60 -8.13 0.55
N GLY A 88 -13.81 -8.27 1.60
CA GLY A 88 -12.37 -8.13 1.48
C GLY A 88 -11.60 -8.86 2.56
N ARG A 89 -10.32 -9.07 2.29
CA ARG A 89 -9.39 -9.79 3.16
C ARG A 89 -8.05 -9.08 3.19
N ARG A 90 -7.42 -9.03 4.37
CA ARG A 90 -6.03 -8.59 4.54
C ARG A 90 -5.10 -9.80 4.56
N VAL A 91 -3.91 -9.61 4.00
CA VAL A 91 -2.80 -10.56 3.98
C VAL A 91 -1.55 -9.86 4.50
N SER A 92 -0.94 -10.43 5.54
CA SER A 92 0.30 -9.90 6.12
C SER A 92 1.47 -10.87 6.02
N THR A 93 1.20 -12.15 5.77
CA THR A 93 2.23 -13.19 5.65
C THR A 93 2.22 -13.82 4.26
N ARG A 94 3.36 -14.40 3.86
CA ARG A 94 3.50 -15.00 2.53
C ARG A 94 2.62 -16.24 2.38
N GLU A 95 2.43 -16.99 3.47
CA GLU A 95 1.66 -18.23 3.52
C GLU A 95 0.16 -17.97 3.32
N GLU A 96 -0.32 -16.78 3.69
CA GLU A 96 -1.71 -16.35 3.51
C GLU A 96 -2.03 -15.93 2.07
N LEU A 97 -1.02 -15.56 1.28
CA LEU A 97 -1.22 -14.92 -0.02
C LEU A 97 -1.93 -15.83 -1.03
N GLU A 98 -1.43 -17.05 -1.24
CA GLU A 98 -2.04 -17.96 -2.21
C GLU A 98 -3.48 -18.35 -1.81
N PRO A 99 -3.77 -18.74 -0.55
CA PRO A 99 -5.15 -18.98 -0.11
C PRO A 99 -6.07 -17.76 -0.32
N ALA A 100 -5.60 -16.55 -0.04
CA ALA A 100 -6.41 -15.34 -0.17
C ALA A 100 -6.70 -14.97 -1.64
N ILE A 101 -5.74 -15.18 -2.55
CA ILE A 101 -5.97 -15.02 -3.99
C ILE A 101 -7.02 -16.03 -4.48
N ARG A 102 -6.95 -17.29 -4.02
CA ARG A 102 -7.94 -18.32 -4.38
C ARG A 102 -9.34 -17.94 -3.90
N GLU A 103 -9.47 -17.43 -2.67
CA GLU A 103 -10.73 -16.91 -2.12
C GLU A 103 -11.29 -15.75 -2.96
N MET A 104 -10.46 -14.75 -3.26
CA MET A 104 -10.84 -13.59 -4.08
C MET A 104 -11.39 -14.00 -5.46
N LEU A 105 -10.72 -14.95 -6.11
CA LEU A 105 -11.11 -15.45 -7.44
C LEU A 105 -12.37 -16.32 -7.40
N ALA A 106 -12.60 -17.03 -6.29
CA ALA A 106 -13.78 -17.88 -6.10
C ALA A 106 -15.04 -17.12 -5.67
N CYS A 107 -14.88 -15.91 -5.11
CA CYS A 107 -16.00 -15.07 -4.72
C CYS A 107 -16.75 -14.54 -5.95
N ASP A 108 -18.08 -14.63 -5.94
CA ASP A 108 -18.92 -13.97 -6.92
C ASP A 108 -19.02 -12.46 -6.62
N GLY A 109 -18.92 -11.63 -7.65
CA GLY A 109 -18.96 -10.18 -7.49
C GLY A 109 -17.60 -9.54 -7.12
N PRO A 110 -17.60 -8.26 -6.70
CA PRO A 110 -16.37 -7.54 -6.40
C PRO A 110 -15.69 -8.07 -5.14
N PHE A 111 -14.36 -7.99 -5.07
CA PHE A 111 -13.60 -8.40 -3.89
C PHE A 111 -12.34 -7.55 -3.75
N LEU A 112 -12.02 -7.13 -2.51
CA LEU A 112 -10.81 -6.38 -2.19
C LEU A 112 -9.81 -7.21 -1.39
N LEU A 113 -8.62 -7.40 -1.94
CA LEU A 113 -7.49 -8.03 -1.27
C LEU A 113 -6.46 -6.96 -0.90
N ASP A 114 -6.26 -6.77 0.40
CA ASP A 114 -5.28 -5.84 0.97
C ASP A 114 -4.01 -6.61 1.32
N VAL A 115 -2.93 -6.41 0.56
CA VAL A 115 -1.66 -7.14 0.70
C VAL A 115 -0.60 -6.21 1.27
N TYR A 116 -0.20 -6.48 2.50
CA TYR A 116 0.91 -5.74 3.12
C TYR A 116 2.23 -6.10 2.43
N THR A 117 3.00 -5.08 2.09
CA THR A 117 4.29 -5.19 1.40
C THR A 117 5.34 -4.34 2.12
N GLY A 118 6.61 -4.74 2.03
CA GLY A 118 7.72 -3.95 2.55
C GLY A 118 7.81 -2.60 1.85
N TYR A 119 8.07 -1.53 2.60
CA TYR A 119 8.24 -0.19 2.03
C TYR A 119 9.66 0.05 1.47
N ASP A 120 10.61 -0.78 1.88
CA ASP A 120 12.03 -0.76 1.55
C ASP A 120 12.34 -1.43 0.20
N GLU A 121 11.32 -1.97 -0.46
CA GLU A 121 11.43 -2.59 -1.78
C GLU A 121 11.60 -1.53 -2.88
N HIS A 122 12.57 -1.75 -3.78
CA HIS A 122 12.86 -0.88 -4.91
C HIS A 122 12.52 -1.53 -6.24
N VAL A 123 11.95 -0.74 -7.17
CA VAL A 123 11.75 -1.18 -8.54
C VAL A 123 13.09 -1.21 -9.26
N LEU A 124 13.47 -2.39 -9.75
CA LEU A 124 14.72 -2.66 -10.47
C LEU A 124 14.43 -3.44 -11.77
N PRO A 125 15.26 -3.30 -12.82
CA PRO A 125 16.37 -2.35 -12.92
C PRO A 125 15.88 -0.91 -13.18
N MET A 126 16.73 0.08 -12.92
CA MET A 126 16.42 1.50 -13.13
C MET A 126 17.54 2.21 -13.90
N ILE A 127 17.21 2.93 -14.96
CA ILE A 127 18.12 3.90 -15.58
C ILE A 127 17.75 5.28 -15.03
N PRO A 128 18.69 6.01 -14.38
CA PRO A 128 18.40 7.32 -13.81
C PRO A 128 18.08 8.34 -14.92
N PRO A 129 17.34 9.41 -14.60
CA PRO A 129 17.01 10.45 -15.58
C PRO A 129 18.27 11.05 -16.20
N GLY A 130 18.27 11.15 -17.53
CA GLY A 130 19.43 11.65 -18.27
C GLY A 130 20.58 10.64 -18.42
N GLY A 131 20.45 9.42 -17.87
CA GLY A 131 21.37 8.32 -18.11
C GLY A 131 21.05 7.53 -19.37
N ASP A 132 21.93 6.58 -19.69
CA ASP A 132 21.77 5.61 -20.77
C ASP A 132 21.90 4.16 -20.25
N TYR A 133 21.99 3.18 -21.15
CA TYR A 133 22.08 1.76 -20.77
C TYR A 133 23.30 1.43 -19.89
N THR A 134 24.37 2.24 -19.93
CA THR A 134 25.58 2.03 -19.12
C THR A 134 25.39 2.48 -17.68
N SER A 135 24.38 3.32 -17.41
CA SER A 135 24.03 3.86 -16.09
C SER A 135 22.97 3.02 -15.37
N ILE A 136 22.71 1.79 -15.85
CA ILE A 136 21.69 0.91 -15.30
C ILE A 136 22.02 0.52 -13.85
N ILE A 137 21.03 0.68 -12.96
CA ILE A 137 21.06 0.23 -11.58
C ILE A 137 20.34 -1.11 -11.53
N THR A 138 21.04 -2.16 -11.14
CA THR A 138 20.49 -3.53 -11.02
C THR A 138 20.34 -3.99 -9.58
N GLU A 139 20.91 -3.26 -8.62
CA GLU A 139 20.91 -3.53 -7.17
C GLU A 139 20.66 -2.24 -6.38
#